data_AF-D5SNI8-F1
#
_entry.id   AF-D5SNI8-F1
#
_cell.length_a   1.000
_cell.length_b   1.000
_cell.length_c   1.000
_cell.angle_alpha   90.00
_cell.angle_beta   90.00
_cell.angle_gamma   90.00
#
_symmetry.space_group_name_H-M   'P 1'
#
loop_
_entity.id
_entity.type
_entity.pdbx_description
1 polymer ?
#
loop_
_entity_poly.entity_id
_entity_poly.type
_entity_poly.pdbx_seq_one_letter_code
_entity_poly.pdbx_strand_id
1 'polypeptide(L)' 'MVHYCEMEVAVGDVIRLENCVMTILDIDGEEITVKLDLDDEPFPVIGSLTLSRPR' A
#
# COMPACT_ATOMS: atom_id res chain seq x y z
N MET A 1 -9.35 9.09 -15.14
CA MET A 1 -10.17 7.89 -14.88
C MET A 1 -9.53 7.18 -13.71
N VAL A 2 -10.24 6.98 -12.60
CA VAL A 2 -9.73 6.25 -11.43
C VAL A 2 -10.30 4.85 -11.50
N HIS A 3 -9.43 3.84 -11.45
CA HIS A 3 -9.84 2.43 -11.40
C HIS A 3 -9.82 1.97 -9.96
N TYR A 4 -10.97 1.51 -9.48
CA TYR A 4 -11.07 0.84 -8.18
C TYR A 4 -10.88 -0.65 -8.39
N CYS A 5 -10.06 -1.26 -7.54
CA CYS A 5 -9.88 -2.70 -7.46
C CYS A 5 -9.97 -3.08 -5.98
N GLU A 6 -10.77 -4.09 -5.67
CA GLU A 6 -10.79 -4.71 -4.36
C GLU A 6 -9.76 -5.83 -4.35
N MET A 7 -8.91 -5.85 -3.32
CA MET A 7 -7.85 -6.84 -3.18
C MET A 7 -7.75 -7.24 -1.72
N GLU A 8 -7.68 -8.54 -1.45
CA GLU A 8 -7.33 -9.04 -0.13
C GLU A 8 -5.80 -8.98 0.03
N VAL A 9 -5.34 -8.50 1.18
CA VAL A 9 -3.92 -8.35 1.49
C VAL A 9 -3.61 -8.86 2.89
N ALA A 10 -2.40 -9.35 3.08
CA ALA A 10 -1.85 -9.79 4.35
C ALA A 10 -0.52 -9.09 4.65
N VAL A 11 -0.12 -9.11 5.93
CA VAL A 11 1.20 -8.61 6.34
C VAL A 11 2.30 -9.41 5.64
N GLY A 12 3.27 -8.69 5.06
CA GLY A 12 4.36 -9.25 4.27
C GLY A 12 4.06 -9.32 2.76
N ASP A 13 2.84 -9.02 2.32
CA ASP A 13 2.52 -8.97 0.91
C ASP A 13 3.29 -7.85 0.20
N VAL A 14 3.69 -8.13 -1.04
CA VAL A 14 4.41 -7.20 -1.91
C VAL A 14 3.59 -6.99 -3.17
N ILE A 15 3.14 -5.76 -3.37
CA ILE A 15 2.31 -5.31 -4.49
C ILE A 15 3.19 -4.47 -5.41
N ARG A 16 3.36 -4.93 -6.65
CA ARG A 16 4.07 -4.18 -7.69
C ARG A 16 3.10 -3.30 -8.46
N LEU A 17 3.29 -2.00 -8.35
CA LEU A 17 2.62 -0.97 -9.12
C LEU A 17 3.56 -0.48 -10.22
N GLU A 18 3.04 0.33 -11.14
CA GLU A 18 3.77 0.75 -12.34
C GLU A 18 5.11 1.46 -12.04
N ASN A 19 5.15 2.31 -10.99
CA ASN A 19 6.33 3.08 -10.59
C ASN A 19 6.68 2.93 -9.09
N CYS A 20 6.17 1.86 -8.46
CA CYS A 20 6.32 1.68 -7.02
C CYS A 20 6.19 0.21 -6.63
N VAL A 21 6.99 -0.23 -5.68
CA VAL A 21 6.76 -1.48 -4.96
C VAL A 21 6.23 -1.14 -3.56
N MET A 22 5.00 -1.59 -3.28
CA MET A 22 4.37 -1.42 -1.98
C MET A 22 4.50 -2.73 -1.19
N THR A 23 5.01 -2.66 0.04
CA THR A 23 5.06 -3.79 0.97
C THR A 23 4.15 -3.51 2.15
N ILE A 24 3.27 -4.46 2.48
CA ILE A 24 2.40 -4.37 3.65
C ILE A 24 3.20 -4.74 4.90
N LEU A 25 3.39 -3.78 5.81
CA LEU A 25 4.18 -3.98 7.02
C LEU A 25 3.32 -4.36 8.22
N ASP A 26 2.13 -3.78 8.35
CA ASP A 26 1.23 -4.03 9.46
C ASP A 26 -0.22 -3.68 9.08
N ILE A 27 -1.18 -4.34 9.74
CA ILE A 27 -2.62 -4.10 9.56
C ILE A 27 -3.24 -3.97 10.96
N ASP A 28 -3.66 -2.75 11.32
CA ASP A 28 -4.34 -2.45 12.57
C ASP A 28 -5.75 -1.91 12.31
N GLY A 29 -6.73 -2.82 12.35
CA GLY A 29 -8.14 -2.49 12.14
C GLY A 29 -8.41 -1.89 10.75
N GLU A 30 -8.57 -0.56 10.70
CA GLU A 30 -8.83 0.20 9.47
C GLU A 30 -7.58 0.90 8.92
N GLU A 31 -6.42 0.80 9.59
CA GLU A 31 -5.17 1.40 9.16
C GLU A 31 -4.16 0.34 8.71
N ILE A 32 -3.52 0.56 7.57
CA ILE A 32 -2.51 -0.33 7.00
C ILE A 32 -1.20 0.44 6.91
N THR A 33 -0.16 -0.03 7.60
CA THR A 33 1.19 0.52 7.45
C THR A 33 1.87 -0.12 6.25
N VAL A 34 2.39 0.72 5.36
CA VAL A 34 3.05 0.28 4.13
C VAL A 34 4.44 0.91 3.98
N LYS A 35 5.33 0.15 3.33
CA LYS A 35 6.58 0.66 2.79
C LYS A 35 6.41 0.83 1.29
N LEU A 36 6.74 2.00 0.78
CA LEU A 36 6.75 2.35 -0.64
C LEU A 36 8.20 2.51 -1.09
N ASP A 37 8.67 1.57 -1.90
CA ASP A 37 9.89 1.73 -2.67
C ASP A 37 9.49 2.41 -4.00
N LEU A 38 9.78 3.71 -4.12
CA LEU A 38 9.52 4.50 -5.32
C LEU A 38 10.77 4.47 -6.21
N ASP A 39 10.61 4.24 -7.50
CA ASP A 39 11.75 4.07 -8.42
C ASP A 39 12.63 5.34 -8.51
N ASP A 40 12.03 6.52 -8.31
CA ASP A 40 12.70 7.82 -8.41
C ASP A 40 13.28 8.33 -7.07
N GLU A 41 13.01 7.64 -5.96
CA GLU A 41 13.48 8.07 -4.63
C GLU A 41 14.64 7.21 -4.13
N PRO A 42 15.70 7.80 -3.55
CA PRO A 42 16.86 7.06 -3.09
C PRO A 42 16.58 6.22 -1.83
N PHE A 43 15.48 6.50 -1.12
CA PHE A 43 15.09 5.81 0.10
C PHE A 43 13.61 5.45 0.07
N PRO A 44 13.23 4.30 0.66
CA PRO A 44 11.83 3.95 0.78
C PRO A 44 11.09 4.89 1.72
N VAL A 45 9.84 5.16 1.37
CA VAL A 45 8.91 5.95 2.17
C VAL A 45 8.04 5.02 3.00
N ILE A 46 7.92 5.26 4.30
CA ILE A 46 6.96 4.56 5.16
C ILE A 46 5.74 5.47 5.34
N GLY A 47 4.55 4.92 5.10
CA GLY A 47 3.29 5.64 5.24
C GLY A 47 2.15 4.73 5.71
N SER A 48 0.99 5.32 5.99
CA SER A 48 -0.22 4.58 6.32
C SER A 48 -1.33 4.83 5.30
N LEU A 49 -2.12 3.79 5.04
CA LEU A 49 -3.31 3.81 4.21
C LEU A 49 -4.52 3.55 5.10
N THR A 50 -5.54 4.40 5.01
CA THR A 50 -6.81 4.20 5.74
C THR A 50 -7.83 3.50 4.84
N LEU A 51 -8.34 2.36 5.30
CA LEU A 51 -9.45 1.67 4.67
C LEU A 51 -10.72 2.51 4.83
N SER A 52 -11.16 3.11 3.74
CA SER A 52 -12.44 3.82 3.69
C SER A 52 -13.48 2.87 3.12
N ARG A 53 -14.57 2.62 3.87
CA ARG A 53 -15.70 1.85 3.35
C ARG A 53 -16.28 2.54 2.11
N PRO A 54 -16.57 1.80 1.01
CA PRO A 54 -17.31 2.37 -0.10
C PRO A 54 -18.68 2.85 0.39
N ARG A 55 -19.09 4.06 -0.02
CA ARG A 55 -20.45 4.57 0.21
C ARG A 55 -21.41 4.07 -0.86
#